data_AF-A0ABD6D219-F1
#
_entry.id   AF-A0ABD6D219-F1
#
_cell.length_a   1.000
_cell.length_b   1.000
_cell.length_c   1.000
_cell.angle_alpha   90.00
_cell.angle_beta   90.00
_cell.angle_gamma   90.00
#
_symmetry.space_group_name_H-M   'P 1'
#
loop_
_entity.id
_entity.type
_entity.pdbx_description
1 polymer ?
#
loop_
_entity_poly.entity_id
_entity_poly.type
_entity_poly.pdbx_seq_one_letter_code
_entity_poly.pdbx_strand_id
1 'polypeptide(L)'
;MKLHDPSSSPDTGLGKQADEIINEETEWTDLVENLDISRFKRRDGYPDWHTSTPFPRMFLAYIWAKTEKIPLTAIPDQLEANPELATAMGFDISTLPSESTFKPTRLENGRFENLQSTVERGVKEIRRIAAERGAPIGNDLLKTANSEDKKPLSNRTVQRLLRKKGHQVLDELKSVAIPSISLPRPDNAIYDDDELLVLEAIASIKQKAANDSGQKLGDMKNPDPDISGPFYEDGPSGETLLQALKQMSVEEITTVLNFALRKTYTRAKPRLKELEHDNGSRFGTRAKVALDITYVAYYGDRDEMKWVQGTPDDKGYDWCHKFATVVIVGENTHFVVGVCPLGSTEYAPTDAYSGKDRSYYVGNVTRRLLSIADEYVNIRRVYADREFHAVDVLHALEERDLEYVIPAKKDKHRVRSLCNRFDQLKRGYRESGDTPLYVKRDHVMHGRAKDGVSNEKVYTNIVMLPPDEDDDANPSGSPQPFLTNLDVSDEVALDRRWATKQIEEYNDRGAIENSYSSIKQCAAWTTSKEFEVRWFHFAFGCIVYNMWLLVDFLTQERIGVIETRKKPRITLSRFLDWLDRELVTLL
;
A
#
# COMPACT_ATOMS: atom_id res chain seq x y z
N MET A 1 -14.57 15.43 -15.94
CA MET A 1 -13.91 16.34 -16.89
C MET A 1 -12.50 16.55 -16.36
N LYS A 2 -11.47 16.04 -17.05
CA LYS A 2 -10.08 16.08 -16.57
C LYS A 2 -9.65 17.56 -16.49
N LEU A 3 -9.43 18.07 -15.29
CA LEU A 3 -8.82 19.38 -15.08
C LEU A 3 -7.31 19.19 -15.19
N HIS A 4 -6.76 19.64 -16.32
CA HIS A 4 -5.33 19.72 -16.57
C HIS A 4 -4.81 21.00 -15.89
N ASP A 5 -3.88 20.86 -14.95
CA ASP A 5 -3.07 21.99 -14.46
C ASP A 5 -2.13 22.45 -15.61
N PRO A 6 -2.17 23.73 -16.05
CA PRO A 6 -1.35 24.22 -17.15
C PRO A 6 0.15 24.31 -16.85
N SER A 7 0.58 24.14 -15.59
CA SER A 7 1.98 24.30 -15.17
C SER A 7 2.85 23.02 -15.26
N SER A 8 2.26 21.87 -15.59
CA SER A 8 2.94 20.55 -15.52
C SER A 8 3.21 19.87 -16.87
N SER A 9 2.79 20.43 -18.01
CA SER A 9 2.94 19.78 -19.31
C SER A 9 4.42 19.59 -19.70
N PRO A 10 4.84 18.42 -20.23
CA PRO A 10 6.23 18.20 -20.64
C PRO A 10 6.59 19.04 -21.87
N ASP A 11 7.77 19.65 -21.85
CA ASP A 11 8.22 20.53 -22.92
C ASP A 11 9.20 19.83 -23.88
N THR A 12 9.90 18.80 -23.43
CA THR A 12 10.84 18.08 -24.28
C THR A 12 10.15 17.05 -25.17
N GLY A 13 10.78 16.74 -26.32
CA GLY A 13 10.29 15.68 -27.19
C GLY A 13 10.36 14.28 -26.57
N LEU A 14 11.21 14.07 -25.56
CA LEU A 14 11.25 12.83 -24.78
C LEU A 14 10.13 12.79 -23.75
N GLY A 15 9.94 13.87 -22.98
CA GLY A 15 8.88 13.97 -21.99
C GLY A 15 7.48 13.88 -22.58
N LYS A 16 7.22 14.52 -23.74
CA LYS A 16 5.92 14.40 -24.43
C LYS A 16 5.57 12.96 -24.81
N GLN A 17 6.55 12.21 -25.30
CA GLN A 17 6.35 10.78 -25.61
C GLN A 17 6.17 9.95 -24.35
N ALA A 18 6.98 10.20 -23.33
CA ALA A 18 6.84 9.53 -22.04
C ALA A 18 5.45 9.79 -21.42
N ASP A 19 4.89 10.97 -21.61
CA ASP A 19 3.54 11.33 -21.17
C ASP A 19 2.43 10.64 -21.99
N GLU A 20 2.73 10.10 -23.16
CA GLU A 20 1.79 9.28 -23.92
C GLU A 20 1.94 7.78 -23.57
N ILE A 21 3.18 7.34 -23.37
CA ILE A 21 3.53 5.91 -23.22
C ILE A 21 3.39 5.44 -21.78
N ILE A 22 3.94 6.19 -20.82
CA ILE A 22 4.10 5.75 -19.44
C ILE A 22 2.75 5.68 -18.75
N ASN A 23 2.39 4.50 -18.28
CA ASN A 23 1.37 4.25 -17.30
C ASN A 23 1.97 3.45 -16.13
N GLU A 24 1.16 3.08 -15.16
CA GLU A 24 1.61 2.41 -13.94
C GLU A 24 2.18 0.99 -14.14
N GLU A 25 1.87 0.35 -15.26
CA GLU A 25 2.37 -0.98 -15.64
C GLU A 25 3.56 -0.90 -16.59
N THR A 26 3.90 0.29 -17.09
CA THR A 26 4.97 0.48 -18.06
C THR A 26 6.33 0.18 -17.45
N GLU A 27 6.92 -0.92 -17.90
CA GLU A 27 8.31 -1.28 -17.63
C GLU A 27 9.24 -0.64 -18.65
N TRP A 28 10.55 -0.77 -18.44
CA TRP A 28 11.52 -0.23 -19.38
C TRP A 28 11.44 -0.83 -20.78
N THR A 29 11.06 -2.10 -20.91
CA THR A 29 10.84 -2.77 -22.19
C THR A 29 9.77 -2.07 -23.00
N ASP A 30 8.63 -1.76 -22.38
CA ASP A 30 7.52 -1.06 -23.03
C ASP A 30 7.92 0.36 -23.44
N LEU A 31 8.63 1.06 -22.57
CA LEU A 31 9.05 2.43 -22.86
C LEU A 31 10.04 2.48 -24.03
N VAL A 32 11.08 1.63 -24.05
CA VAL A 32 12.11 1.70 -25.11
C VAL A 32 11.59 1.25 -26.46
N GLU A 33 10.63 0.32 -26.51
CA GLU A 33 10.02 -0.14 -27.76
C GLU A 33 9.15 0.95 -28.41
N ASN A 34 8.49 1.77 -27.60
CA ASN A 34 7.55 2.78 -28.08
C ASN A 34 8.16 4.19 -28.20
N LEU A 35 9.40 4.39 -27.74
CA LEU A 35 10.06 5.70 -27.79
C LEU A 35 10.62 6.00 -29.19
N ASP A 36 9.98 6.92 -29.93
CA ASP A 36 10.50 7.44 -31.19
C ASP A 36 11.69 8.39 -30.96
N ILE A 37 12.87 7.81 -31.17
CA ILE A 37 14.16 8.50 -31.10
C ILE A 37 14.72 8.91 -32.46
N SER A 38 14.00 8.65 -33.56
CA SER A 38 14.46 8.96 -34.93
C SER A 38 14.80 10.45 -35.09
N ARG A 39 14.04 11.32 -34.42
CA ARG A 39 14.24 12.78 -34.39
C ARG A 39 15.61 13.22 -33.87
N PHE A 40 16.26 12.39 -33.05
CA PHE A 40 17.57 12.70 -32.45
C PHE A 40 18.75 12.20 -33.30
N LYS A 41 18.50 11.30 -34.26
CA LYS A 41 19.55 10.67 -35.09
C LYS A 41 20.39 11.69 -35.86
N ARG A 42 19.80 12.80 -36.30
CA ARG A 42 20.52 13.87 -37.01
C ARG A 42 21.57 14.59 -36.16
N ARG A 43 21.57 14.37 -34.85
CA ARG A 43 22.53 14.92 -33.88
C ARG A 43 23.47 13.86 -33.31
N ASP A 44 23.48 12.66 -33.90
CA ASP A 44 24.50 11.65 -33.61
C ASP A 44 25.86 12.20 -34.03
N GLY A 45 26.76 12.41 -33.07
CA GLY A 45 28.12 12.90 -33.31
C GLY A 45 29.05 11.84 -33.88
N TYR A 46 28.57 10.61 -34.10
CA TYR A 46 29.37 9.55 -34.67
C TYR A 46 29.49 9.68 -36.20
N PRO A 47 30.70 9.57 -36.78
CA PRO A 47 30.87 9.71 -38.23
C PRO A 47 30.27 8.54 -39.03
N ASP A 48 29.56 8.84 -40.12
CA ASP A 48 28.89 7.85 -40.98
C ASP A 48 29.83 6.86 -41.69
N TRP A 49 31.14 7.16 -41.74
CA TRP A 49 32.15 6.36 -42.44
C TRP A 49 32.78 5.24 -41.59
N HIS A 50 32.39 5.11 -40.32
CA HIS A 50 32.93 4.08 -39.42
C HIS A 50 31.83 3.14 -38.93
N THR A 51 32.03 1.82 -39.07
CA THR A 51 31.10 0.81 -38.56
C THR A 51 30.98 0.94 -37.05
N SER A 52 29.79 1.25 -36.55
CA SER A 52 29.53 1.40 -35.12
C SER A 52 28.21 0.78 -34.75
N THR A 53 28.04 0.51 -33.45
CA THR A 53 26.76 0.09 -32.91
C THR A 53 25.69 1.12 -33.31
N PRO A 54 24.56 0.69 -33.91
CA PRO A 54 23.52 1.59 -34.39
C PRO A 54 23.08 2.63 -33.35
N PHE A 55 22.83 3.85 -33.82
CA PHE A 55 22.35 4.97 -33.00
C PHE A 55 21.20 4.58 -32.07
N PRO A 56 20.13 3.89 -32.55
CA PRO A 56 18.99 3.61 -31.70
C PRO A 56 19.34 2.85 -30.42
N ARG A 57 20.15 1.78 -30.57
CA ARG A 57 20.56 0.91 -29.47
C ARG A 57 21.36 1.69 -28.42
N MET A 58 22.36 2.42 -28.88
CA MET A 58 23.25 3.19 -28.00
C MET A 58 22.53 4.36 -27.33
N PHE A 59 21.59 5.00 -28.02
CA PHE A 59 20.86 6.14 -27.49
C PHE A 59 19.78 5.71 -26.49
N LEU A 60 19.07 4.61 -26.72
CA LEU A 60 18.14 4.01 -25.74
C LEU A 60 18.87 3.57 -24.48
N ALA A 61 20.00 2.86 -24.62
CA ALA A 61 20.82 2.47 -23.46
C ALA A 61 21.35 3.69 -22.68
N TYR A 62 21.68 4.77 -23.39
CA TYR A 62 22.13 6.01 -22.77
C TYR A 62 21.01 6.74 -22.00
N ILE A 63 19.82 6.87 -22.59
CA ILE A 63 18.63 7.43 -21.91
C ILE A 63 18.28 6.59 -20.69
N TRP A 64 18.23 5.27 -20.85
CA TRP A 64 17.97 4.34 -19.76
C TRP A 64 18.96 4.51 -18.61
N ALA A 65 20.26 4.44 -18.89
CA ALA A 65 21.29 4.60 -17.87
C ALA A 65 21.24 5.96 -17.18
N LYS A 66 20.97 7.04 -17.92
CA LYS A 66 20.78 8.37 -17.32
C LYS A 66 19.54 8.47 -16.46
N THR A 67 18.45 7.84 -16.87
CA THR A 67 17.18 7.81 -16.14
C THR A 67 17.32 7.02 -14.85
N GLU A 68 17.96 5.85 -14.91
CA GLU A 68 18.24 4.96 -13.77
C GLU A 68 19.48 5.34 -12.94
N LYS A 69 20.18 6.42 -13.33
CA LYS A 69 21.47 6.82 -12.71
C LYS A 69 22.50 5.67 -12.69
N ILE A 70 22.49 4.80 -13.70
CA ILE A 70 23.47 3.71 -13.86
C ILE A 70 24.77 4.31 -14.41
N PRO A 71 25.95 3.97 -13.85
CA PRO A 71 27.22 4.36 -14.45
C PRO A 71 27.29 3.84 -15.90
N LEU A 72 27.62 4.69 -16.87
CA LEU A 72 27.58 4.28 -18.28
C LEU A 72 28.46 3.05 -18.56
N THR A 73 29.58 2.93 -17.88
CA THR A 73 30.48 1.76 -17.99
C THR A 73 29.84 0.45 -17.55
N ALA A 74 28.81 0.48 -16.70
CA ALA A 74 28.09 -0.71 -16.22
C ALA A 74 26.96 -1.16 -17.17
N ILE A 75 26.69 -0.43 -18.26
CA ILE A 75 25.62 -0.78 -19.20
C ILE A 75 25.74 -2.22 -19.74
N PRO A 76 26.92 -2.70 -20.20
CA PRO A 76 27.04 -4.06 -20.74
C PRO A 76 26.60 -5.13 -19.74
N ASP A 77 27.15 -5.10 -18.53
CA ASP A 77 26.86 -6.07 -17.47
C ASP A 77 25.36 -6.06 -17.09
N GLN A 78 24.75 -4.87 -17.06
CA GLN A 78 23.33 -4.74 -16.73
C GLN A 78 22.42 -5.22 -17.86
N LEU A 79 22.82 -5.05 -19.13
CA LEU A 79 22.09 -5.60 -20.27
C LEU A 79 22.27 -7.12 -20.38
N GLU A 80 23.44 -7.65 -20.02
CA GLU A 80 23.67 -9.09 -19.92
C GLU A 80 22.78 -9.73 -18.84
N ALA A 81 22.65 -9.06 -17.69
CA ALA A 81 21.76 -9.48 -16.61
C ALA A 81 20.26 -9.30 -16.93
N ASN A 82 19.91 -8.52 -17.96
CA ASN A 82 18.53 -8.28 -18.37
C ASN A 82 18.32 -8.48 -19.89
N PRO A 83 18.28 -9.74 -20.36
CA PRO A 83 18.20 -10.10 -21.79
C PRO A 83 17.00 -9.52 -22.54
N GLU A 84 15.84 -9.44 -21.87
CA GLU A 84 14.60 -8.91 -22.45
C GLU A 84 14.75 -7.42 -22.75
N LEU A 85 15.30 -6.65 -21.81
CA LEU A 85 15.58 -5.23 -22.01
C LEU A 85 16.64 -4.99 -23.09
N ALA A 86 17.70 -5.79 -23.13
CA ALA A 86 18.71 -5.71 -24.18
C ALA A 86 18.09 -5.93 -25.56
N THR A 87 17.22 -6.93 -25.69
CA THR A 87 16.50 -7.26 -26.93
C THR A 87 15.54 -6.14 -27.33
N ALA A 88 14.78 -5.59 -26.38
CA ALA A 88 13.87 -4.46 -26.60
C ALA A 88 14.62 -3.21 -27.11
N MET A 89 15.83 -2.95 -26.61
CA MET A 89 16.71 -1.89 -27.14
C MET A 89 17.37 -2.23 -28.48
N GLY A 90 17.20 -3.47 -28.96
CA GLY A 90 17.72 -3.98 -30.23
C GLY A 90 19.16 -4.49 -30.17
N PHE A 91 19.72 -4.77 -28.99
CA PHE A 91 21.01 -5.45 -28.86
C PHE A 91 20.89 -6.96 -29.08
N ASP A 92 21.99 -7.56 -29.56
CA ASP A 92 22.18 -9.00 -29.55
C ASP A 92 23.04 -9.35 -28.34
N ILE A 93 22.50 -10.19 -27.45
CA ILE A 93 23.11 -10.60 -26.18
C ILE A 93 24.47 -11.28 -26.41
N SER A 94 24.62 -12.01 -27.52
CA SER A 94 25.87 -12.69 -27.85
C SER A 94 26.99 -11.75 -28.30
N THR A 95 26.64 -10.49 -28.62
CA THR A 95 27.56 -9.50 -29.19
C THR A 95 27.40 -8.10 -28.56
N LEU A 96 27.18 -8.05 -27.24
CA LEU A 96 27.08 -6.78 -26.51
C LEU A 96 28.38 -5.95 -26.63
N PRO A 97 28.30 -4.61 -26.77
CA PRO A 97 29.49 -3.77 -26.81
C PRO A 97 30.21 -3.79 -25.46
N SER A 98 31.55 -3.78 -25.48
CA SER A 98 32.36 -3.70 -24.25
C SER A 98 32.09 -2.44 -23.42
N GLU A 99 32.44 -2.48 -22.13
CA GLU A 99 32.46 -1.32 -21.21
C GLU A 99 33.14 -0.10 -21.85
N SER A 100 34.22 -0.33 -22.60
CA SER A 100 34.99 0.74 -23.23
C SER A 100 34.14 1.59 -24.17
N THR A 101 33.13 1.01 -24.84
CA THR A 101 32.23 1.69 -25.76
C THR A 101 31.35 2.71 -25.03
N PHE A 102 30.99 2.43 -23.77
CA PHE A 102 30.08 3.24 -22.98
C PHE A 102 30.79 4.27 -22.08
N LYS A 103 32.12 4.41 -22.16
CA LYS A 103 32.84 5.40 -21.35
C LYS A 103 32.27 6.82 -21.54
N PRO A 104 32.15 7.63 -20.47
CA PRO A 104 31.67 9.02 -20.57
C PRO A 104 32.39 9.86 -21.62
N THR A 105 33.70 9.67 -21.77
CA THR A 105 34.50 10.36 -22.79
C THR A 105 34.11 10.04 -24.23
N ARG A 106 33.45 8.89 -24.49
CA ARG A 106 33.00 8.47 -25.82
C ARG A 106 31.52 8.73 -26.05
N LEU A 107 30.69 8.61 -25.01
CA LEU A 107 29.26 8.88 -25.12
C LEU A 107 28.92 10.33 -24.81
N GLU A 108 29.23 10.81 -23.61
CA GLU A 108 28.82 12.14 -23.16
C GLU A 108 29.62 13.24 -23.85
N ASN A 109 30.95 13.10 -23.84
CA ASN A 109 31.87 14.09 -24.43
C ASN A 109 32.21 13.76 -25.89
N GLY A 110 31.43 12.89 -26.53
CA GLY A 110 31.66 12.43 -27.89
C GLY A 110 30.35 12.28 -28.63
N ARG A 111 29.89 11.03 -28.76
CA ARG A 111 28.74 10.67 -29.61
C ARG A 111 27.47 11.48 -29.34
N PHE A 112 27.17 11.76 -28.07
CA PHE A 112 25.95 12.44 -27.62
C PHE A 112 26.22 13.81 -26.98
N GLU A 113 27.37 14.44 -27.27
CA GLU A 113 27.71 15.77 -26.76
C GLU A 113 26.63 16.81 -27.11
N ASN A 114 26.19 16.82 -28.37
CA ASN A 114 25.13 17.71 -28.86
C ASN A 114 23.72 17.37 -28.36
N LEU A 115 23.57 16.27 -27.63
CA LEU A 115 22.30 15.78 -27.10
C LEU A 115 22.20 15.90 -25.57
N GLN A 116 23.29 16.27 -24.87
CA GLN A 116 23.35 16.30 -23.39
C GLN A 116 22.17 17.07 -22.77
N SER A 117 22.03 18.36 -23.09
CA SER A 117 20.96 19.20 -22.52
C SER A 117 19.55 18.68 -22.83
N THR A 118 19.36 18.08 -24.02
CA THR A 118 18.07 17.49 -24.41
C THR A 118 17.78 16.23 -23.60
N VAL A 119 18.78 15.36 -23.43
CA VAL A 119 18.66 14.14 -22.64
C VAL A 119 18.45 14.47 -21.17
N GLU A 120 19.22 15.38 -20.59
CA GLU A 120 19.09 15.75 -19.17
C GLU A 120 17.69 16.28 -18.82
N ARG A 121 17.17 17.20 -19.64
CA ARG A 121 15.80 17.70 -19.47
C ARG A 121 14.76 16.62 -19.69
N GLY A 122 14.92 15.81 -20.74
CA GLY A 122 14.00 14.73 -21.07
C GLY A 122 13.98 13.64 -19.99
N VAL A 123 15.13 13.28 -19.45
CA VAL A 123 15.27 12.35 -18.32
C VAL A 123 14.57 12.89 -17.08
N LYS A 124 14.71 14.18 -16.78
CA LYS A 124 14.00 14.80 -15.65
C LYS A 124 12.48 14.71 -15.83
N GLU A 125 11.97 14.98 -17.04
CA GLU A 125 10.54 14.84 -17.36
C GLU A 125 10.08 13.38 -17.32
N ILE A 126 10.82 12.43 -17.90
CA ILE A 126 10.52 10.98 -17.83
C ILE A 126 10.40 10.53 -16.38
N ARG A 127 11.37 10.89 -15.53
CA ARG A 127 11.35 10.54 -14.09
C ARG A 127 10.15 11.14 -13.38
N ARG A 128 9.82 12.40 -13.66
CA ARG A 128 8.66 13.07 -13.08
C ARG A 128 7.36 12.38 -13.50
N ILE A 129 7.18 12.13 -14.79
CA ILE A 129 6.00 11.44 -15.34
C ILE A 129 5.89 10.02 -14.77
N ALA A 130 6.99 9.28 -14.72
CA ALA A 130 7.03 7.95 -14.09
C ALA A 130 6.73 8.02 -12.59
N ALA A 131 7.19 9.07 -11.89
CA ALA A 131 6.87 9.33 -10.48
C ALA A 131 5.37 9.54 -10.29
N GLU A 132 4.79 10.51 -10.99
CA GLU A 132 3.37 10.88 -11.01
C GLU A 132 2.48 9.69 -11.37
N ARG A 133 2.88 8.90 -12.38
CA ARG A 133 2.11 7.78 -12.90
C ARG A 133 2.38 6.46 -12.21
N GLY A 134 3.33 6.40 -11.29
CA GLY A 134 3.58 5.20 -10.48
C GLY A 134 4.37 4.11 -11.21
N ALA A 135 4.92 4.40 -12.39
CA ALA A 135 5.75 3.48 -13.16
C ALA A 135 7.10 3.25 -12.45
N PRO A 136 7.70 2.05 -12.54
CA PRO A 136 8.99 1.72 -11.91
C PRO A 136 10.21 2.42 -12.55
N ILE A 137 10.00 3.26 -13.56
CA ILE A 137 11.05 3.96 -14.33
C ILE A 137 11.65 5.14 -13.56
N GLY A 138 12.99 5.20 -13.53
CA GLY A 138 13.77 6.36 -13.11
C GLY A 138 13.91 6.58 -11.62
N ASN A 139 13.39 5.67 -10.81
CA ASN A 139 13.54 5.69 -9.36
C ASN A 139 14.55 4.62 -8.95
N ASP A 140 15.75 5.09 -8.60
CA ASP A 140 16.87 4.31 -8.05
C ASP A 140 16.57 3.88 -6.61
N LEU A 141 15.37 3.30 -6.38
CA LEU A 141 14.96 2.84 -5.07
C LEU A 141 15.72 1.56 -4.65
N LEU A 142 16.48 0.96 -5.57
CA LEU A 142 16.75 -0.48 -5.61
C LEU A 142 18.23 -0.86 -5.84
N LYS A 143 19.20 0.08 -5.81
CA LYS A 143 20.63 -0.31 -5.80
C LYS A 143 21.01 -1.00 -4.49
N THR A 144 21.09 -2.32 -4.53
CA THR A 144 21.84 -3.14 -3.58
C THR A 144 23.31 -2.75 -3.59
N ALA A 145 23.93 -2.67 -2.42
CA ALA A 145 25.39 -2.68 -2.36
C ALA A 145 25.88 -4.01 -2.92
N ASN A 146 26.80 -3.98 -3.90
CA ASN A 146 27.44 -5.18 -4.47
C ASN A 146 27.83 -6.14 -3.35
N SER A 147 27.24 -7.34 -3.36
CA SER A 147 27.53 -8.38 -2.38
C SER A 147 28.78 -9.15 -2.79
N GLU A 148 29.93 -8.52 -2.68
CA GLU A 148 31.19 -9.25 -2.55
C GLU A 148 31.59 -9.20 -1.07
N ASP A 149 31.79 -10.39 -0.49
CA ASP A 149 32.13 -10.70 0.90
C ASP A 149 31.03 -10.55 1.98
N LYS A 150 30.20 -11.61 2.13
CA LYS A 150 29.36 -11.83 3.31
C LYS A 150 30.20 -12.18 4.55
N LYS A 151 30.80 -11.17 5.17
CA LYS A 151 31.06 -11.20 6.62
C LYS A 151 29.81 -10.71 7.35
N PRO A 152 29.39 -11.34 8.46
CA PRO A 152 28.28 -10.84 9.26
C PRO A 152 28.61 -9.43 9.76
N LEU A 153 27.78 -8.45 9.37
CA LEU A 153 27.96 -7.06 9.76
C LEU A 153 27.72 -6.91 11.26
N SER A 154 28.54 -6.08 11.92
CA SER A 154 28.27 -5.73 13.32
C SER A 154 26.91 -5.00 13.44
N ASN A 155 26.22 -5.17 14.57
CA ASN A 155 24.95 -4.47 14.81
C ASN A 155 25.11 -2.94 14.64
N ARG A 156 26.23 -2.36 15.08
CA ARG A 156 26.56 -0.95 14.88
C ARG A 156 26.62 -0.56 13.39
N THR A 157 27.24 -1.40 12.56
CA THR A 157 27.33 -1.15 11.11
C THR A 157 25.96 -1.22 10.47
N VAL A 158 25.16 -2.23 10.81
CA VAL A 158 23.78 -2.34 10.33
C VAL A 158 22.95 -1.13 10.73
N GLN A 159 23.04 -0.67 11.97
CA GLN A 159 22.31 0.52 12.43
C GLN A 159 22.70 1.80 11.68
N ARG A 160 23.99 1.97 11.34
CA ARG A 160 24.46 3.10 10.52
C ARG A 160 23.96 3.03 9.09
N LEU A 161 23.97 1.83 8.50
CA LEU A 161 23.46 1.61 7.14
C LEU A 161 21.95 1.81 7.08
N LEU A 162 21.19 1.26 8.04
CA LEU A 162 19.75 1.51 8.18
C LEU A 162 19.45 3.00 8.26
N ARG A 163 20.22 3.75 9.05
CA ARG A 163 20.05 5.21 9.14
C ARG A 163 20.30 5.88 7.79
N LYS A 164 21.46 5.65 7.17
CA LYS A 164 21.82 6.32 5.91
C LYS A 164 20.87 5.95 4.77
N LYS A 165 20.56 4.67 4.60
CA LYS A 165 19.69 4.18 3.53
C LYS A 165 18.22 4.49 3.79
N GLY A 166 17.78 4.47 5.04
CA GLY A 166 16.40 4.82 5.40
C GLY A 166 16.03 6.26 5.05
N HIS A 167 16.92 7.23 5.25
CA HIS A 167 16.66 8.62 4.84
C HIS A 167 16.58 8.73 3.30
N GLN A 168 17.46 8.05 2.56
CA GLN A 168 17.39 8.03 1.09
C GLN A 168 16.06 7.47 0.57
N VAL A 169 15.62 6.33 1.12
CA VAL A 169 14.32 5.74 0.75
C VAL A 169 13.18 6.69 1.10
N LEU A 170 13.23 7.30 2.27
CA LEU A 170 12.22 8.24 2.73
C LEU A 170 12.08 9.45 1.79
N ASP A 171 13.20 10.08 1.40
CA ASP A 171 13.22 11.23 0.48
C ASP A 171 12.61 10.88 -0.87
N GLU A 172 12.95 9.69 -1.39
CA GLU A 172 12.43 9.19 -2.65
C GLU A 172 10.90 8.93 -2.57
N LEU A 173 10.41 8.35 -1.48
CA LEU A 173 8.97 8.07 -1.29
C LEU A 173 8.14 9.34 -1.07
N LYS A 174 8.68 10.36 -0.40
CA LYS A 174 8.01 11.65 -0.22
C LYS A 174 7.64 12.29 -1.56
N SER A 175 8.58 12.28 -2.51
CA SER A 175 8.41 12.86 -3.85
C SER A 175 7.35 12.16 -4.72
N VAL A 176 6.80 11.04 -4.25
CA VAL A 176 5.81 10.23 -4.96
C VAL A 176 4.47 10.22 -4.22
N ALA A 177 4.48 10.00 -2.90
CA ALA A 177 3.25 9.84 -2.13
C ALA A 177 2.53 11.17 -1.90
N ILE A 178 3.27 12.24 -1.58
CA ILE A 178 2.67 13.55 -1.28
C ILE A 178 2.04 14.18 -2.54
N PRO A 179 2.74 14.28 -3.69
CA PRO A 179 2.18 14.88 -4.90
C PRO A 179 1.00 14.10 -5.51
N SER A 180 0.74 12.88 -5.03
CA SER A 180 -0.38 12.06 -5.52
C SER A 180 -1.72 12.43 -4.89
N ILE A 181 -1.72 13.31 -3.88
CA ILE A 181 -2.91 13.78 -3.17
C ILE A 181 -3.19 15.21 -3.61
N SER A 182 -4.37 15.46 -4.18
CA SER A 182 -4.80 16.82 -4.50
C SER A 182 -5.85 17.29 -3.51
N LEU A 183 -5.71 18.55 -3.08
CA LEU A 183 -6.61 19.19 -2.14
C LEU A 183 -7.33 20.37 -2.82
N PRO A 184 -8.60 20.63 -2.46
CA PRO A 184 -9.32 21.76 -3.03
C PRO A 184 -8.71 23.08 -2.55
N ARG A 185 -8.54 24.00 -3.49
CA ARG A 185 -7.96 25.32 -3.29
C ARG A 185 -8.71 26.38 -4.10
N PRO A 186 -8.75 27.64 -3.63
CA PRO A 186 -9.33 28.74 -4.40
C PRO A 186 -8.44 29.11 -5.60
N ASP A 187 -9.01 29.77 -6.62
CA ASP A 187 -8.30 30.16 -7.85
C ASP A 187 -7.04 31.02 -7.60
N ASN A 188 -7.04 31.79 -6.51
CA ASN A 188 -5.95 32.64 -6.06
C ASN A 188 -5.30 32.09 -4.77
N ALA A 189 -5.09 30.77 -4.71
CA ALA A 189 -4.46 30.11 -3.58
C ALA A 189 -3.07 30.67 -3.31
N ILE A 190 -2.80 30.89 -2.02
CA ILE A 190 -1.50 31.37 -1.53
C ILE A 190 -0.55 30.19 -1.30
N TYR A 191 -1.09 29.04 -0.88
CA TYR A 191 -0.33 27.84 -0.54
C TYR A 191 -0.58 26.74 -1.55
N ASP A 192 0.43 25.89 -1.75
CA ASP A 192 0.33 24.70 -2.59
C ASP A 192 -0.23 23.48 -1.84
N ASP A 193 -0.76 22.51 -2.59
CA ASP A 193 -1.28 21.24 -2.03
C ASP A 193 -0.22 20.56 -1.16
N ASP A 194 1.05 20.56 -1.62
CA ASP A 194 2.19 20.00 -0.92
C ASP A 194 2.40 20.66 0.46
N GLU A 195 2.21 21.98 0.60
CA GLU A 195 2.36 22.66 1.89
C GLU A 195 1.26 22.27 2.88
N LEU A 196 0.02 22.09 2.40
CA LEU A 196 -1.10 21.60 3.21
C LEU A 196 -0.89 20.14 3.63
N LEU A 197 -0.33 19.31 2.75
CA LEU A 197 -0.01 17.91 3.05
C LEU A 197 1.20 17.76 3.98
N VAL A 198 2.18 18.66 3.90
CA VAL A 198 3.26 18.77 4.89
C VAL A 198 2.69 19.11 6.26
N LEU A 199 1.74 20.05 6.34
CA LEU A 199 1.04 20.37 7.57
C LEU A 199 0.27 19.16 8.13
N GLU A 200 -0.45 18.42 7.29
CA GLU A 200 -1.12 17.18 7.69
C GLU A 200 -0.10 16.13 8.19
N ALA A 201 1.04 15.98 7.51
CA ALA A 201 2.08 15.06 7.92
C ALA A 201 2.66 15.44 9.29
N ILE A 202 2.88 16.73 9.56
CA ILE A 202 3.28 17.23 10.88
C ILE A 202 2.22 16.89 11.93
N ALA A 203 0.93 17.12 11.63
CA ALA A 203 -0.17 16.82 12.54
C ALA A 203 -0.25 15.33 12.88
N SER A 204 -0.07 14.48 11.87
CA SER A 204 0.01 13.02 11.97
C SER A 204 1.20 12.55 12.81
N ILE A 205 2.41 13.05 12.54
CA ILE A 205 3.65 12.68 13.26
C ILE A 205 3.60 13.08 14.73
N LYS A 206 3.09 14.28 15.00
CA LYS A 206 3.02 14.84 16.36
C LYS A 206 1.77 14.39 17.12
N GLN A 207 0.82 13.74 16.44
CA GLN A 207 -0.52 13.42 16.96
C GLN A 207 -1.18 14.66 17.58
N LYS A 208 -1.15 15.77 16.84
CA LYS A 208 -1.67 17.08 17.27
C LYS A 208 -2.81 17.54 16.37
N ALA A 209 -3.62 18.45 16.90
CA ALA A 209 -4.61 19.17 16.10
C ALA A 209 -3.93 19.99 15.01
N ALA A 210 -4.63 20.17 13.89
CA ALA A 210 -4.16 20.98 12.76
C ALA A 210 -3.69 22.38 13.19
N ASN A 211 -4.37 23.02 14.14
CA ASN A 211 -4.01 24.36 14.62
C ASN A 211 -2.64 24.41 15.31
N ASP A 212 -2.38 23.48 16.24
CA ASP A 212 -1.09 23.40 16.94
C ASP A 212 0.03 23.02 15.96
N SER A 213 -0.29 22.19 14.97
CA SER A 213 0.63 21.80 13.90
C SER A 213 0.94 22.97 12.97
N GLY A 214 -0.04 23.85 12.70
CA GLY A 214 0.14 25.05 11.89
C GLY A 214 1.04 26.08 12.57
N GLN A 215 0.86 26.29 13.88
CA GLN A 215 1.79 27.10 14.67
C GLN A 215 3.20 26.52 14.61
N LYS A 216 3.31 25.20 14.73
CA LYS A 216 4.61 24.54 14.69
C LYS A 216 5.28 24.66 13.32
N LEU A 217 4.50 24.58 12.25
CA LEU A 217 4.95 24.82 10.88
C LEU A 217 5.48 26.24 10.73
N GLY A 218 4.76 27.24 11.25
CA GLY A 218 5.22 28.63 11.33
C GLY A 218 6.54 28.79 12.07
N ASP A 219 6.67 28.21 13.28
CA ASP A 219 7.94 28.24 14.04
C ASP A 219 9.13 27.66 13.24
N MET A 220 8.87 26.72 12.33
CA MET A 220 9.91 26.04 11.54
C MET A 220 10.23 26.80 10.26
N LYS A 221 9.21 27.33 9.57
CA LYS A 221 9.36 28.02 8.28
C LYS A 221 9.82 29.47 8.46
N ASN A 222 9.35 30.15 9.50
CA ASN A 222 9.66 31.54 9.80
C ASN A 222 10.15 31.70 11.27
N PRO A 223 11.37 31.22 11.60
CA PRO A 223 11.85 31.18 12.99
C PRO A 223 12.21 32.56 13.58
N ASP A 224 12.37 33.59 12.74
CA ASP A 224 12.63 34.98 13.15
C ASP A 224 11.68 35.93 12.40
N PRO A 225 10.39 35.95 12.78
CA PRO A 225 9.35 36.61 11.99
C PRO A 225 9.43 38.13 12.12
N ASP A 226 9.32 38.83 10.98
CA ASP A 226 9.00 40.25 10.98
C ASP A 226 7.52 40.42 11.36
N ILE A 227 7.23 41.14 12.44
CA ILE A 227 5.85 41.41 12.92
C ILE A 227 5.02 42.12 11.84
N SER A 228 5.68 42.87 10.95
CA SER A 228 5.05 43.55 9.80
C SER A 228 5.13 42.76 8.49
N GLY A 229 5.75 41.59 8.51
CA GLY A 229 5.86 40.68 7.38
C GLY A 229 4.50 40.10 6.97
N PRO A 230 4.37 39.63 5.72
CA PRO A 230 3.14 39.02 5.25
C PRO A 230 2.87 37.67 5.92
N PHE A 231 1.63 37.44 6.35
CA PHE A 231 1.24 36.23 7.10
C PHE A 231 1.53 34.90 6.39
N TYR A 232 1.69 34.90 5.06
CA TYR A 232 1.92 33.68 4.30
C TYR A 232 3.35 33.13 4.41
N GLU A 233 4.29 33.92 4.95
CA GLU A 233 5.65 33.47 5.25
C GLU A 233 5.68 32.36 6.32
N ASP A 234 4.67 32.33 7.19
CA ASP A 234 4.54 31.33 8.26
C ASP A 234 4.00 29.97 7.74
N GLY A 235 3.66 29.88 6.46
CA GLY A 235 3.02 28.69 5.89
C GLY A 235 1.53 28.59 6.23
N PRO A 236 0.85 27.50 5.80
CA PRO A 236 -0.58 27.35 6.00
C PRO A 236 -0.93 27.18 7.47
N SER A 237 -2.05 27.77 7.87
CA SER A 237 -2.63 27.55 9.20
C SER A 237 -3.39 26.23 9.27
N GLY A 238 -3.61 25.73 10.49
CA GLY A 238 -4.50 24.59 10.73
C GLY A 238 -5.92 24.82 10.23
N GLU A 239 -6.42 26.06 10.31
CA GLU A 239 -7.74 26.42 9.80
C GLU A 239 -7.80 26.32 8.28
N THR A 240 -6.75 26.74 7.58
CA THR A 240 -6.62 26.62 6.12
C THR A 240 -6.68 25.15 5.69
N LEU A 241 -5.94 24.26 6.35
CA LEU A 241 -6.01 22.82 6.10
C LEU A 241 -7.42 22.28 6.36
N LEU A 242 -8.00 22.56 7.52
CA LEU A 242 -9.34 22.07 7.87
C LEU A 242 -10.41 22.58 6.89
N GLN A 243 -10.29 23.80 6.38
CA GLN A 243 -11.20 24.34 5.37
C GLN A 243 -11.09 23.59 4.04
N ALA A 244 -9.87 23.27 3.59
CA ALA A 244 -9.66 22.46 2.39
C ALA A 244 -10.28 21.05 2.57
N LEU A 245 -10.02 20.39 3.71
CA LEU A 245 -10.58 19.06 3.97
C LEU A 245 -12.11 19.04 4.01
N LYS A 246 -12.75 20.09 4.54
CA LYS A 246 -14.21 20.23 4.59
C LYS A 246 -14.86 20.46 3.23
N GLN A 247 -14.11 20.93 2.24
CA GLN A 247 -14.63 21.14 0.89
C GLN A 247 -14.64 19.86 0.06
N MET A 248 -13.92 18.82 0.50
CA MET A 248 -13.94 17.52 -0.16
C MET A 248 -15.17 16.72 0.24
N SER A 249 -15.76 16.03 -0.71
CA SER A 249 -16.74 14.97 -0.45
C SER A 249 -16.05 13.70 0.07
N VAL A 250 -16.83 12.84 0.73
CA VAL A 250 -16.36 11.54 1.21
C VAL A 250 -15.87 10.66 0.06
N GLU A 251 -16.52 10.69 -1.10
CA GLU A 251 -16.06 10.02 -2.33
C GLU A 251 -14.71 10.54 -2.79
N GLU A 252 -14.54 11.86 -2.91
CA GLU A 252 -13.27 12.48 -3.36
C GLU A 252 -12.12 12.07 -2.45
N ILE A 253 -12.31 12.16 -1.12
CA ILE A 253 -11.31 11.69 -0.15
C ILE A 253 -11.01 10.21 -0.35
N THR A 254 -12.06 9.39 -0.55
CA THR A 254 -11.89 7.95 -0.77
C THR A 254 -11.07 7.66 -2.03
N THR A 255 -11.37 8.35 -3.14
CA THR A 255 -10.68 8.18 -4.42
C THR A 255 -9.22 8.59 -4.31
N VAL A 256 -8.95 9.79 -3.79
CA VAL A 256 -7.59 10.34 -3.72
C VAL A 256 -6.71 9.52 -2.76
N LEU A 257 -7.23 9.13 -1.59
CA LEU A 257 -6.42 8.39 -0.61
C LEU A 257 -6.18 6.93 -1.01
N ASN A 258 -7.16 6.26 -1.64
CA ASN A 258 -6.90 4.92 -2.20
C ASN A 258 -5.92 4.98 -3.38
N PHE A 259 -5.95 6.04 -4.19
CA PHE A 259 -4.95 6.25 -5.22
C PHE A 259 -3.54 6.43 -4.62
N ALA A 260 -3.39 7.21 -3.56
CA ALA A 260 -2.12 7.35 -2.87
C ALA A 260 -1.64 6.03 -2.24
N LEU A 261 -2.53 5.24 -1.61
CA LEU A 261 -2.22 3.89 -1.11
C LEU A 261 -1.73 2.98 -2.24
N ARG A 262 -2.39 2.99 -3.39
CA ARG A 262 -1.98 2.27 -4.60
C ARG A 262 -0.57 2.65 -5.02
N LYS A 263 -0.25 3.95 -5.08
CA LYS A 263 1.11 4.42 -5.44
C LYS A 263 2.17 3.89 -4.47
N THR A 264 1.89 3.86 -3.17
CA THR A 264 2.84 3.29 -2.20
C THR A 264 3.09 1.80 -2.44
N TYR A 265 2.06 1.04 -2.83
CA TYR A 265 2.19 -0.39 -3.14
C TYR A 265 2.94 -0.64 -4.46
N THR A 266 2.57 0.05 -5.54
CA THR A 266 3.21 -0.15 -6.86
C THR A 266 4.71 0.13 -6.82
N ARG A 267 5.16 1.03 -5.93
CA ARG A 267 6.60 1.27 -5.69
C ARG A 267 7.33 0.08 -5.07
N ALA A 268 6.65 -0.73 -4.26
CA ALA A 268 7.20 -1.95 -3.69
C ALA A 268 7.19 -3.11 -4.69
N LYS A 269 6.16 -3.18 -5.55
CA LYS A 269 5.78 -4.33 -6.38
C LYS A 269 6.93 -5.02 -7.14
N PRO A 270 7.87 -4.32 -7.81
CA PRO A 270 8.96 -4.98 -8.55
C PRO A 270 9.81 -5.90 -7.67
N ARG A 271 10.10 -5.47 -6.44
CA ARG A 271 10.91 -6.24 -5.49
C ARG A 271 10.12 -7.22 -4.64
N LEU A 272 8.82 -6.99 -4.48
CA LEU A 272 7.92 -7.93 -3.82
C LEU A 272 7.87 -9.27 -4.55
N LYS A 273 7.84 -9.25 -5.89
CA LYS A 273 7.85 -10.47 -6.73
C LYS A 273 9.13 -11.28 -6.59
N GLU A 274 10.28 -10.62 -6.46
CA GLU A 274 11.59 -11.29 -6.38
C GLU A 274 11.92 -11.88 -5.00
N LEU A 275 11.21 -11.43 -3.95
CA LEU A 275 11.35 -11.93 -2.58
C LEU A 275 10.31 -12.99 -2.22
N GLU A 276 9.67 -13.57 -3.23
CA GLU A 276 8.83 -14.75 -3.06
C GLU A 276 9.71 -15.93 -2.61
N HIS A 277 9.48 -16.38 -1.38
CA HIS A 277 9.88 -17.73 -0.98
C HIS A 277 8.86 -18.72 -1.56
N ASP A 278 9.28 -19.92 -1.95
CA ASP A 278 8.40 -21.00 -2.46
C ASP A 278 7.19 -21.35 -1.56
N ASN A 279 7.18 -20.86 -0.32
CA ASN A 279 6.11 -21.02 0.66
C ASN A 279 5.09 -19.85 0.71
N GLY A 280 5.26 -18.81 -0.12
CA GLY A 280 4.34 -17.67 -0.24
C GLY A 280 4.33 -16.71 0.96
N SER A 281 5.38 -16.68 1.80
CA SER A 281 5.29 -16.09 3.13
C SER A 281 5.43 -14.57 3.25
N ARG A 282 5.78 -13.84 2.18
CA ARG A 282 6.13 -12.41 2.31
C ARG A 282 5.27 -11.44 1.50
N PHE A 283 5.27 -11.57 0.18
CA PHE A 283 4.45 -10.79 -0.74
C PHE A 283 4.23 -11.62 -2.01
N GLY A 284 3.40 -12.66 -1.90
CA GLY A 284 3.24 -13.65 -2.98
C GLY A 284 2.71 -13.06 -4.28
N THR A 285 2.95 -13.77 -5.39
CA THR A 285 2.31 -13.54 -6.71
C THR A 285 0.78 -13.55 -6.63
N ARG A 286 0.23 -14.22 -5.61
CA ARG A 286 -1.14 -14.03 -5.11
C ARG A 286 -1.12 -13.73 -3.60
N ALA A 287 -1.69 -12.60 -3.21
CA ALA A 287 -1.72 -12.11 -1.84
C ALA A 287 -2.82 -12.78 -1.00
N LYS A 288 -2.51 -12.99 0.28
CA LYS A 288 -3.50 -13.16 1.33
C LYS A 288 -3.85 -11.76 1.84
N VAL A 289 -5.14 -11.46 1.95
CA VAL A 289 -5.59 -10.17 2.48
C VAL A 289 -6.48 -10.39 3.67
N ALA A 290 -6.57 -9.38 4.52
CA ALA A 290 -7.48 -9.34 5.65
C ALA A 290 -8.42 -8.15 5.55
N LEU A 291 -9.69 -8.39 5.86
CA LEU A 291 -10.72 -7.37 6.00
C LEU A 291 -10.97 -7.13 7.48
N ASP A 292 -11.03 -5.85 7.87
CA ASP A 292 -11.28 -5.49 9.25
C ASP A 292 -12.00 -4.14 9.35
N ILE A 293 -12.78 -3.94 10.42
CA ILE A 293 -13.52 -2.71 10.73
C ILE A 293 -12.91 -2.09 11.99
N THR A 294 -12.42 -0.87 11.86
CA THR A 294 -11.85 -0.10 12.95
C THR A 294 -12.78 0.98 13.46
N TYR A 295 -12.58 1.32 14.72
CA TYR A 295 -13.45 2.19 15.52
C TYR A 295 -12.65 3.39 16.04
N VAL A 296 -13.12 4.59 15.73
CA VAL A 296 -12.56 5.86 16.21
C VAL A 296 -13.59 6.52 17.11
N ALA A 297 -13.26 6.66 18.40
CA ALA A 297 -14.18 7.18 19.41
C ALA A 297 -14.64 8.62 19.08
N TYR A 298 -15.92 8.88 19.35
CA TYR A 298 -16.54 10.19 19.26
C TYR A 298 -17.19 10.54 20.60
N TYR A 299 -16.78 11.68 21.17
CA TYR A 299 -17.26 12.15 22.48
C TYR A 299 -18.13 13.41 22.38
N GLY A 300 -18.41 13.86 21.16
CA GLY A 300 -19.23 15.05 20.94
C GLY A 300 -20.73 14.76 21.03
N ASP A 301 -21.52 15.81 20.96
CA ASP A 301 -22.98 15.70 20.85
C ASP A 301 -23.39 15.01 19.55
N ARG A 302 -24.44 14.18 19.61
CA ARG A 302 -24.93 13.36 18.50
C ARG A 302 -26.03 14.05 17.70
N ASP A 303 -26.73 15.03 18.29
CA ASP A 303 -27.86 15.66 17.60
C ASP A 303 -27.39 16.13 16.21
N GLU A 304 -28.07 15.61 15.17
CA GLU A 304 -27.82 15.86 13.75
C GLU A 304 -26.62 15.13 13.08
N MET A 305 -25.86 14.30 13.79
CA MET A 305 -24.69 13.58 13.23
C MET A 305 -25.07 12.32 12.44
N LYS A 306 -24.92 12.37 11.10
CA LYS A 306 -25.22 11.25 10.18
C LYS A 306 -24.21 10.09 10.22
N TRP A 307 -22.94 10.37 10.50
CA TRP A 307 -21.82 9.41 10.38
C TRP A 307 -21.31 8.85 11.71
N VAL A 308 -22.07 9.02 12.79
CA VAL A 308 -21.74 8.53 14.14
C VAL A 308 -22.60 7.30 14.45
N GLN A 309 -21.95 6.23 14.91
CA GLN A 309 -22.57 4.94 15.16
C GLN A 309 -22.28 4.43 16.57
N GLY A 310 -23.16 3.56 17.06
CA GLY A 310 -22.94 2.84 18.30
C GLY A 310 -21.72 1.91 18.21
N THR A 311 -21.08 1.68 19.34
CA THR A 311 -19.88 0.86 19.47
C THR A 311 -20.22 -0.57 19.89
N PRO A 312 -19.30 -1.53 19.69
CA PRO A 312 -19.35 -2.83 20.33
C PRO A 312 -19.29 -2.72 21.86
N ASP A 313 -19.97 -3.63 22.57
CA ASP A 313 -20.08 -3.63 24.05
C ASP A 313 -18.73 -3.71 24.79
N ASP A 314 -17.67 -4.18 24.13
CA ASP A 314 -16.31 -4.26 24.67
C ASP A 314 -15.53 -2.94 24.61
N LYS A 315 -16.09 -1.89 24.00
CA LYS A 315 -15.45 -0.58 23.89
C LYS A 315 -15.86 0.33 25.05
N GLY A 316 -14.88 1.03 25.63
CA GLY A 316 -15.08 2.00 26.72
C GLY A 316 -15.67 3.35 26.29
N TYR A 317 -16.35 3.42 25.15
CA TYR A 317 -17.00 4.62 24.61
C TYR A 317 -18.28 4.21 23.88
N ASP A 318 -19.31 5.05 23.90
CA ASP A 318 -20.64 4.69 23.36
C ASP A 318 -20.79 4.95 21.85
N TRP A 319 -20.00 5.89 21.32
CA TRP A 319 -20.14 6.41 19.96
C TRP A 319 -18.81 6.44 19.21
N CYS A 320 -18.87 6.15 17.91
CA CYS A 320 -17.70 6.08 17.07
C CYS A 320 -17.97 6.37 15.60
N HIS A 321 -16.90 6.69 14.88
CA HIS A 321 -16.82 6.51 13.44
C HIS A 321 -16.23 5.15 13.13
N LYS A 322 -16.73 4.53 12.05
CA LYS A 322 -16.24 3.24 11.58
C LYS A 322 -15.57 3.37 10.23
N PHE A 323 -14.42 2.75 10.09
CA PHE A 323 -13.67 2.67 8.85
C PHE A 323 -13.31 1.22 8.58
N ALA A 324 -13.41 0.76 7.34
CA ALA A 324 -13.00 -0.57 6.96
C ALA A 324 -11.71 -0.52 6.17
N THR A 325 -10.84 -1.51 6.34
CA THR A 325 -9.59 -1.61 5.58
C THR A 325 -9.42 -3.00 4.99
N VAL A 326 -8.69 -3.06 3.88
CA VAL A 326 -8.13 -4.29 3.33
C VAL A 326 -6.62 -4.21 3.41
N VAL A 327 -6.02 -5.23 4.01
CA VAL A 327 -4.59 -5.25 4.36
C VAL A 327 -3.98 -6.53 3.82
N ILE A 328 -2.87 -6.45 3.11
CA ILE A 328 -2.08 -7.64 2.76
C ILE A 328 -1.49 -8.21 4.05
N VAL A 329 -1.73 -9.50 4.30
CA VAL A 329 -1.22 -10.22 5.47
C VAL A 329 -0.25 -11.34 5.07
N GLY A 330 0.74 -11.57 5.91
CA GLY A 330 1.75 -12.63 5.77
C GLY A 330 2.79 -12.52 6.88
N GLU A 331 3.90 -13.25 6.78
CA GLU A 331 4.99 -13.14 7.75
C GLU A 331 5.59 -11.73 7.71
N ASN A 332 5.11 -10.87 8.62
CA ASN A 332 5.58 -9.50 8.86
C ASN A 332 5.20 -8.49 7.77
N THR A 333 4.13 -8.77 7.05
CA THR A 333 3.53 -7.86 6.09
C THR A 333 2.13 -7.53 6.57
N HIS A 334 1.87 -6.26 6.83
CA HIS A 334 0.55 -5.72 7.16
C HIS A 334 0.30 -4.46 6.35
N PHE A 335 0.41 -4.54 5.04
CA PHE A 335 0.39 -3.37 4.16
C PHE A 335 -1.05 -3.01 3.76
N VAL A 336 -1.49 -1.79 4.04
CA VAL A 336 -2.86 -1.35 3.73
C VAL A 336 -3.00 -1.14 2.23
N VAL A 337 -3.95 -1.82 1.59
CA VAL A 337 -4.20 -1.74 0.13
C VAL A 337 -5.60 -1.28 -0.21
N GLY A 338 -6.34 -0.78 0.78
CA GLY A 338 -7.61 -0.13 0.54
C GLY A 338 -8.29 0.27 1.83
N VAL A 339 -9.02 1.37 1.77
CA VAL A 339 -9.77 1.94 2.89
C VAL A 339 -11.16 2.37 2.43
N CYS A 340 -12.15 2.20 3.30
CA CYS A 340 -13.54 2.56 3.03
C CYS A 340 -14.19 3.21 4.27
N PRO A 341 -14.87 4.36 4.12
CA PRO A 341 -15.68 4.92 5.20
C PRO A 341 -17.00 4.16 5.35
N LEU A 342 -17.49 4.04 6.59
CA LEU A 342 -18.78 3.42 6.91
C LEU A 342 -19.63 4.39 7.73
N GLY A 343 -20.96 4.28 7.62
CA GLY A 343 -21.84 4.86 8.62
C GLY A 343 -22.97 5.75 8.12
N SER A 344 -23.12 5.95 6.82
CA SER A 344 -24.23 6.72 6.25
C SER A 344 -25.18 5.85 5.45
N THR A 345 -26.48 6.00 5.69
CA THR A 345 -27.53 5.36 4.86
C THR A 345 -27.56 5.92 3.44
N GLU A 346 -27.11 7.15 3.21
CA GLU A 346 -27.02 7.76 1.87
C GLU A 346 -25.94 7.07 1.01
N TYR A 347 -24.91 6.51 1.66
CA TYR A 347 -23.77 5.86 1.01
C TYR A 347 -23.90 4.33 1.03
N ALA A 348 -24.77 3.81 1.89
CA ALA A 348 -25.10 2.41 1.90
C ALA A 348 -26.10 2.12 0.77
N PRO A 349 -25.94 1.02 0.02
CA PRO A 349 -26.86 0.67 -1.06
C PRO A 349 -28.17 0.08 -0.50
N THR A 350 -28.92 0.82 0.33
CA THR A 350 -30.12 0.33 1.03
C THR A 350 -31.16 -0.27 0.08
N ASP A 351 -31.32 0.31 -1.11
CA ASP A 351 -32.25 -0.18 -2.14
C ASP A 351 -31.90 -1.57 -2.69
N ALA A 352 -30.62 -1.97 -2.58
CA ALA A 352 -30.14 -3.29 -3.01
C ALA A 352 -30.34 -4.37 -1.94
N TYR A 353 -30.92 -4.05 -0.77
CA TYR A 353 -31.08 -4.99 0.34
C TYR A 353 -32.50 -4.99 0.89
N SER A 354 -33.09 -6.17 1.00
CA SER A 354 -34.40 -6.34 1.65
C SER A 354 -34.38 -5.96 3.14
N GLY A 355 -35.50 -5.46 3.68
CA GLY A 355 -35.69 -5.18 5.11
C GLY A 355 -35.35 -3.74 5.53
N LYS A 356 -35.15 -3.50 6.82
CA LYS A 356 -34.83 -2.15 7.33
C LYS A 356 -33.47 -1.67 6.81
N ASP A 357 -33.44 -0.39 6.45
CA ASP A 357 -32.24 0.36 6.07
C ASP A 357 -31.17 0.28 7.16
N ARG A 358 -29.92 0.23 6.71
CA ARG A 358 -28.75 0.21 7.56
C ARG A 358 -27.74 1.21 7.05
N SER A 359 -26.97 1.78 7.98
CA SER A 359 -25.86 2.68 7.70
C SER A 359 -24.66 2.02 6.98
N TYR A 360 -24.63 0.69 6.91
CA TYR A 360 -23.71 -0.09 6.06
C TYR A 360 -24.17 -1.56 6.01
N TYR A 361 -23.68 -2.28 5.00
CA TYR A 361 -23.88 -3.73 4.83
C TYR A 361 -22.51 -4.39 4.65
N VAL A 362 -22.13 -5.28 5.57
CA VAL A 362 -20.77 -5.89 5.58
C VAL A 362 -20.41 -6.59 4.27
N GLY A 363 -21.35 -7.23 3.56
CA GLY A 363 -21.07 -7.82 2.26
C GLY A 363 -20.88 -6.80 1.13
N ASN A 364 -21.49 -5.61 1.22
CA ASN A 364 -21.16 -4.50 0.33
C ASN A 364 -19.76 -3.92 0.64
N VAL A 365 -19.43 -3.79 1.92
CA VAL A 365 -18.08 -3.36 2.36
C VAL A 365 -17.02 -4.31 1.83
N THR A 366 -17.23 -5.63 1.94
CA THR A 366 -16.38 -6.66 1.34
C THR A 366 -16.19 -6.43 -0.16
N ARG A 367 -17.27 -6.26 -0.92
CA ARG A 367 -17.17 -6.03 -2.37
C ARG A 367 -16.39 -4.76 -2.71
N ARG A 368 -16.61 -3.65 -1.98
CA ARG A 368 -15.92 -2.38 -2.21
C ARG A 368 -14.43 -2.47 -1.90
N LEU A 369 -14.06 -3.03 -0.75
CA LEU A 369 -12.65 -3.21 -0.37
C LEU A 369 -11.92 -4.15 -1.34
N LEU A 370 -12.53 -5.27 -1.71
CA LEU A 370 -11.94 -6.20 -2.67
C LEU A 370 -11.82 -5.56 -4.06
N SER A 371 -12.82 -4.80 -4.54
CA SER A 371 -12.68 -4.05 -5.79
C SER A 371 -11.50 -3.08 -5.77
N ILE A 372 -11.30 -2.32 -4.69
CA ILE A 372 -10.17 -1.38 -4.57
C ILE A 372 -8.83 -2.12 -4.62
N ALA A 373 -8.68 -3.20 -3.84
CA ALA A 373 -7.42 -3.92 -3.78
C ALA A 373 -7.11 -4.69 -5.07
N ASP A 374 -8.12 -5.29 -5.70
CA ASP A 374 -7.97 -6.14 -6.90
C ASP A 374 -7.56 -5.35 -8.15
N GLU A 375 -7.67 -4.01 -8.13
CA GLU A 375 -7.12 -3.12 -9.18
C GLU A 375 -5.59 -3.20 -9.32
N TYR A 376 -4.87 -3.64 -8.28
CA TYR A 376 -3.41 -3.69 -8.31
C TYR A 376 -2.76 -4.78 -7.45
N VAL A 377 -3.57 -5.56 -6.72
CA VAL A 377 -3.15 -6.71 -5.91
C VAL A 377 -3.86 -7.95 -6.40
N ASN A 378 -3.12 -9.01 -6.76
CA ASN A 378 -3.72 -10.29 -7.12
C ASN A 378 -4.13 -11.04 -5.86
N ILE A 379 -5.42 -11.11 -5.53
CA ILE A 379 -5.90 -11.71 -4.28
C ILE A 379 -6.15 -13.21 -4.48
N ARG A 380 -5.69 -14.04 -3.54
CA ARG A 380 -6.03 -15.47 -3.48
C ARG A 380 -6.95 -15.83 -2.32
N ARG A 381 -6.69 -15.24 -1.15
CA ARG A 381 -7.36 -15.63 0.08
C ARG A 381 -7.72 -14.41 0.92
N VAL A 382 -8.90 -14.47 1.52
CA VAL A 382 -9.43 -13.44 2.41
C VAL A 382 -9.58 -13.99 3.83
N TYR A 383 -8.93 -13.33 4.77
CA TYR A 383 -9.21 -13.47 6.19
C TYR A 383 -10.15 -12.34 6.60
N ALA A 384 -11.16 -12.63 7.42
CA ALA A 384 -12.01 -11.58 7.95
C ALA A 384 -12.40 -11.90 9.39
N ASP A 385 -12.66 -10.87 10.17
CA ASP A 385 -13.07 -11.04 11.55
C ASP A 385 -14.51 -11.62 11.65
N ARG A 386 -14.96 -11.82 12.89
CA ARG A 386 -16.30 -12.36 13.14
C ARG A 386 -17.43 -11.38 12.74
N GLU A 387 -17.18 -10.07 12.63
CA GLU A 387 -18.17 -9.10 12.16
C GLU A 387 -18.60 -9.40 10.71
N PHE A 388 -17.68 -9.92 9.89
CA PHE A 388 -17.92 -10.38 8.51
C PHE A 388 -18.60 -11.76 8.39
N HIS A 389 -19.03 -12.39 9.49
CA HIS A 389 -19.89 -13.58 9.43
C HIS A 389 -21.29 -13.20 8.91
N ALA A 390 -21.47 -13.23 7.59
CA ALA A 390 -22.72 -12.95 6.91
C ALA A 390 -22.82 -13.69 5.56
N VAL A 391 -24.04 -14.11 5.19
CA VAL A 391 -24.31 -14.80 3.91
C VAL A 391 -23.89 -13.95 2.71
N ASP A 392 -24.18 -12.65 2.73
CA ASP A 392 -23.77 -11.73 1.66
C ASP A 392 -22.25 -11.61 1.50
N VAL A 393 -21.48 -11.75 2.58
CA VAL A 393 -20.01 -11.76 2.52
C VAL A 393 -19.52 -13.02 1.83
N LEU A 394 -20.09 -14.18 2.17
CA LEU A 394 -19.73 -15.45 1.52
C LEU A 394 -20.06 -15.40 0.03
N HIS A 395 -21.25 -14.90 -0.36
CA HIS A 395 -21.57 -14.69 -1.78
C HIS A 395 -20.54 -13.81 -2.48
N ALA A 396 -20.16 -12.67 -1.89
CA ALA A 396 -19.17 -11.76 -2.48
C ALA A 396 -17.79 -12.42 -2.71
N LEU A 397 -17.41 -13.38 -1.85
CA LEU A 397 -16.15 -14.10 -1.94
C LEU A 397 -16.21 -15.23 -2.98
N GLU A 398 -17.29 -16.01 -2.98
CA GLU A 398 -17.51 -17.11 -3.94
C GLU A 398 -17.69 -16.58 -5.38
N GLU A 399 -18.40 -15.46 -5.57
CA GLU A 399 -18.57 -14.79 -6.87
C GLU A 399 -17.22 -14.40 -7.51
N ARG A 400 -16.17 -14.23 -6.69
CA ARG A 400 -14.83 -13.85 -7.12
C ARG A 400 -13.83 -15.02 -7.10
N ASP A 401 -14.28 -16.24 -6.81
CA ASP A 401 -13.42 -17.43 -6.66
C ASP A 401 -12.26 -17.21 -5.66
N LEU A 402 -12.57 -16.57 -4.52
CA LEU A 402 -11.60 -16.28 -3.47
C LEU A 402 -11.71 -17.31 -2.33
N GLU A 403 -10.57 -17.84 -1.91
CA GLU A 403 -10.49 -18.66 -0.70
C GLU A 403 -10.79 -17.79 0.53
N TYR A 404 -11.44 -18.32 1.58
CA TYR A 404 -11.62 -17.55 2.82
C TYR A 404 -11.51 -18.35 4.10
N VAL A 405 -11.16 -17.65 5.19
CA VAL A 405 -11.26 -18.16 6.57
C VAL A 405 -11.83 -17.04 7.46
N ILE A 406 -13.00 -17.29 8.06
CA ILE A 406 -13.74 -16.32 8.87
C ILE A 406 -14.20 -16.99 10.17
N PRO A 407 -13.91 -16.46 11.37
CA PRO A 407 -14.43 -17.03 12.61
C PRO A 407 -15.96 -17.05 12.62
N ALA A 408 -16.54 -18.19 13.00
CA ALA A 408 -17.98 -18.36 13.00
C ALA A 408 -18.61 -17.74 14.27
N LYS A 409 -19.76 -17.06 14.11
CA LYS A 409 -20.61 -16.68 15.25
C LYS A 409 -21.23 -17.94 15.86
N LYS A 410 -21.14 -18.07 17.19
CA LYS A 410 -21.74 -19.16 17.97
C LYS A 410 -23.25 -18.94 18.12
N ASP A 411 -23.98 -18.97 17.01
CA ASP A 411 -25.44 -18.85 17.00
C ASP A 411 -26.08 -19.99 17.81
N LYS A 412 -27.09 -19.67 18.64
CA LYS A 412 -27.62 -20.58 19.66
C LYS A 412 -28.09 -21.93 19.10
N HIS A 413 -28.50 -21.99 17.84
CA HIS A 413 -29.18 -23.16 17.26
C HIS A 413 -28.36 -23.97 16.24
N ARG A 414 -27.18 -23.50 15.78
CA ARG A 414 -26.38 -24.22 14.77
C ARG A 414 -24.95 -24.44 15.22
N VAL A 415 -24.11 -23.41 15.18
CA VAL A 415 -22.68 -23.49 15.49
C VAL A 415 -22.47 -23.76 16.97
N ARG A 416 -23.23 -23.11 17.87
CA ARG A 416 -23.10 -23.35 19.31
C ARG A 416 -23.36 -24.80 19.71
N SER A 417 -24.34 -25.45 19.09
CA SER A 417 -24.64 -26.87 19.33
C SER A 417 -23.51 -27.79 18.88
N LEU A 418 -22.82 -27.43 17.78
CA LEU A 418 -21.63 -28.15 17.34
C LEU A 418 -20.47 -27.94 18.30
N CYS A 419 -20.19 -26.70 18.73
CA CYS A 419 -19.16 -26.41 19.71
C CYS A 419 -19.37 -27.16 21.03
N ASN A 420 -20.61 -27.22 21.54
CA ASN A 420 -20.93 -27.95 22.78
C ASN A 420 -20.68 -29.46 22.67
N ARG A 421 -20.70 -30.03 21.45
CA ARG A 421 -20.45 -31.45 21.19
C ARG A 421 -19.05 -31.69 20.65
N PHE A 422 -18.18 -30.68 20.65
CA PHE A 422 -16.85 -30.78 20.04
C PHE A 422 -16.05 -31.97 20.55
N ASP A 423 -16.04 -32.24 21.85
CA ASP A 423 -15.32 -33.38 22.42
C ASP A 423 -15.82 -34.75 21.93
N GLN A 424 -17.08 -34.82 21.50
CA GLN A 424 -17.69 -36.03 20.93
C GLN A 424 -17.49 -36.12 19.41
N LEU A 425 -17.33 -34.98 18.75
CA LEU A 425 -17.25 -34.87 17.29
C LEU A 425 -15.81 -34.87 16.76
N LYS A 426 -14.87 -34.32 17.53
CA LYS A 426 -13.47 -34.16 17.12
C LYS A 426 -12.83 -35.51 16.78
N ARG A 427 -12.00 -35.49 15.76
CA ARG A 427 -11.20 -36.62 15.30
C ARG A 427 -9.71 -36.31 15.49
N GLY A 428 -8.91 -37.36 15.60
CA GLY A 428 -7.46 -37.25 15.83
C GLY A 428 -7.06 -37.47 17.28
N TYR A 429 -5.76 -37.69 17.48
CA TYR A 429 -5.14 -37.97 18.77
C TYR A 429 -4.25 -36.80 19.16
N ARG A 430 -3.93 -36.62 20.45
CA ARG A 430 -2.90 -35.64 20.86
C ARG A 430 -1.49 -36.19 20.55
N GLU A 431 -1.19 -36.36 19.27
CA GLU A 431 0.13 -36.70 18.76
C GLU A 431 0.83 -35.46 18.19
N SER A 432 2.15 -35.51 18.07
CA SER A 432 2.92 -34.39 17.53
C SER A 432 2.44 -34.04 16.12
N GLY A 433 1.90 -32.82 15.98
CA GLY A 433 1.36 -32.29 14.75
C GLY A 433 0.05 -32.94 14.29
N ASP A 434 -0.72 -33.66 15.12
CA ASP A 434 -2.09 -34.08 14.77
C ASP A 434 -3.08 -33.37 15.71
N THR A 435 -3.44 -32.12 15.40
CA THR A 435 -4.35 -31.36 16.26
C THR A 435 -5.77 -31.94 16.18
N PRO A 436 -6.39 -32.39 17.30
CA PRO A 436 -7.74 -32.91 17.27
C PRO A 436 -8.73 -31.82 16.88
N LEU A 437 -9.43 -32.01 15.76
CA LEU A 437 -10.35 -31.03 15.19
C LEU A 437 -11.59 -31.71 14.63
N TYR A 438 -12.60 -30.93 14.28
CA TYR A 438 -13.79 -31.43 13.59
C TYR A 438 -14.09 -30.61 12.34
N VAL A 439 -14.39 -31.28 11.23
CA VAL A 439 -14.81 -30.66 9.98
C VAL A 439 -16.25 -31.03 9.65
N LYS A 440 -17.09 -30.02 9.43
CA LYS A 440 -18.42 -30.18 8.85
C LYS A 440 -18.45 -29.56 7.46
N ARG A 441 -18.45 -30.40 6.43
CA ARG A 441 -18.62 -29.97 5.04
C ARG A 441 -20.06 -29.55 4.74
N ASP A 442 -20.23 -28.69 3.73
CA ASP A 442 -21.51 -28.26 3.18
C ASP A 442 -22.49 -27.69 4.22
N HIS A 443 -21.96 -26.94 5.19
CA HIS A 443 -22.78 -26.24 6.16
C HIS A 443 -23.65 -25.17 5.48
N VAL A 444 -24.96 -25.33 5.62
CA VAL A 444 -25.94 -24.39 5.08
C VAL A 444 -26.11 -23.19 6.00
N MET A 445 -25.84 -22.01 5.47
CA MET A 445 -26.21 -20.72 6.08
C MET A 445 -27.37 -20.08 5.34
N HIS A 446 -28.17 -19.32 6.10
CA HIS A 446 -29.26 -18.52 5.56
C HIS A 446 -29.14 -17.09 6.03
N GLY A 447 -29.43 -16.14 5.14
CA GLY A 447 -29.35 -14.74 5.47
C GLY A 447 -29.67 -13.84 4.29
N ARG A 448 -29.57 -12.54 4.52
CA ARG A 448 -29.76 -11.53 3.48
C ARG A 448 -28.54 -11.51 2.55
N ALA A 449 -28.78 -11.35 1.25
CA ALA A 449 -27.76 -11.03 0.26
C ALA A 449 -28.13 -9.76 -0.52
N LYS A 450 -27.14 -9.14 -1.16
CA LYS A 450 -27.34 -8.02 -2.08
C LYS A 450 -28.15 -8.48 -3.30
N ASP A 451 -29.10 -7.65 -3.75
CA ASP A 451 -29.95 -7.89 -4.92
C ASP A 451 -30.77 -9.21 -4.84
N GLY A 452 -30.83 -9.82 -3.65
CA GLY A 452 -31.51 -11.09 -3.38
C GLY A 452 -32.54 -10.99 -2.25
N VAL A 453 -33.05 -12.15 -1.80
CA VAL A 453 -34.05 -12.17 -0.72
C VAL A 453 -33.41 -12.13 0.67
N SER A 454 -34.23 -11.95 1.72
CA SER A 454 -33.75 -11.87 3.10
C SER A 454 -33.25 -13.20 3.68
N ASN A 455 -33.44 -14.30 2.95
CA ASN A 455 -33.19 -15.67 3.40
C ASN A 455 -32.48 -16.52 2.32
N GLU A 456 -31.58 -15.88 1.57
CA GLU A 456 -30.69 -16.55 0.63
C GLU A 456 -29.86 -17.64 1.30
N LYS A 457 -29.49 -18.64 0.50
CA LYS A 457 -28.80 -19.84 0.96
C LYS A 457 -27.38 -19.88 0.41
N VAL A 458 -26.41 -20.12 1.28
CA VAL A 458 -25.01 -20.35 0.91
C VAL A 458 -24.47 -21.59 1.64
N TYR A 459 -23.52 -22.27 1.02
CA TYR A 459 -22.82 -23.43 1.60
C TYR A 459 -21.39 -23.04 1.94
N THR A 460 -20.90 -23.53 3.06
CA THR A 460 -19.52 -23.30 3.53
C THR A 460 -19.07 -24.48 4.38
N ASN A 461 -17.78 -24.71 4.52
CA ASN A 461 -17.26 -25.70 5.46
C ASN A 461 -17.07 -25.05 6.84
N ILE A 462 -17.38 -25.79 7.91
CA ILE A 462 -17.03 -25.41 9.28
C ILE A 462 -15.82 -26.24 9.70
N VAL A 463 -14.74 -25.57 10.08
CA VAL A 463 -13.61 -26.19 10.79
C VAL A 463 -13.65 -25.74 12.25
N MET A 464 -13.62 -26.69 13.17
CA MET A 464 -13.55 -26.41 14.61
C MET A 464 -12.20 -26.86 15.15
N LEU A 465 -11.41 -25.88 15.59
CA LEU A 465 -10.17 -26.10 16.34
C LEU A 465 -10.46 -26.23 17.84
N PRO A 466 -9.56 -26.88 18.61
CA PRO A 466 -9.66 -26.93 20.05
C PRO A 466 -9.64 -25.52 20.66
N PRO A 467 -10.05 -25.36 21.92
CA PRO A 467 -9.92 -24.10 22.64
C PRO A 467 -8.48 -23.59 22.58
N ASP A 468 -8.33 -22.30 22.35
CA ASP A 468 -7.07 -21.60 22.55
C ASP A 468 -7.15 -20.90 23.92
N GLU A 469 -6.18 -21.17 24.77
CA GLU A 469 -6.11 -20.58 26.11
C GLU A 469 -5.71 -19.09 26.04
N ASP A 470 -5.14 -18.65 24.92
CA ASP A 470 -4.74 -17.27 24.65
C ASP A 470 -5.81 -16.47 23.86
N ASP A 471 -6.99 -17.06 23.56
CA ASP A 471 -8.09 -16.38 22.85
C ASP A 471 -9.03 -15.63 23.82
N ASP A 472 -8.70 -14.36 24.08
CA ASP A 472 -9.50 -13.44 24.90
C ASP A 472 -10.93 -13.20 24.35
N ALA A 473 -11.18 -13.49 23.06
CA ALA A 473 -12.46 -13.22 22.40
C ALA A 473 -13.46 -14.38 22.51
N ASN A 474 -13.05 -15.53 23.07
CA ASN A 474 -13.91 -16.66 23.34
C ASN A 474 -13.93 -17.00 24.83
N PRO A 475 -15.05 -17.52 25.37
CA PRO A 475 -15.06 -18.07 26.72
C PRO A 475 -13.95 -19.13 26.86
N SER A 476 -13.13 -18.99 27.91
CA SER A 476 -12.06 -19.93 28.23
C SER A 476 -12.55 -21.38 28.13
N GLY A 477 -11.79 -22.22 27.42
CA GLY A 477 -12.12 -23.63 27.21
C GLY A 477 -13.18 -23.91 26.14
N SER A 478 -13.62 -22.91 25.36
CA SER A 478 -14.57 -23.14 24.26
C SER A 478 -13.87 -23.35 22.90
N PRO A 479 -14.33 -24.30 22.06
CA PRO A 479 -13.77 -24.52 20.73
C PRO A 479 -13.87 -23.29 19.82
N GLN A 480 -13.03 -23.26 18.79
CA GLN A 480 -12.92 -22.16 17.84
C GLN A 480 -13.48 -22.57 16.47
N PRO A 481 -14.73 -22.20 16.13
CA PRO A 481 -15.31 -22.51 14.84
C PRO A 481 -14.92 -21.46 13.79
N PHE A 482 -14.58 -21.91 12.58
CA PHE A 482 -14.25 -21.09 11.41
C PHE A 482 -15.09 -21.53 10.21
N LEU A 483 -15.51 -20.57 9.39
CA LEU A 483 -16.11 -20.77 8.08
C LEU A 483 -15.02 -20.71 7.00
N THR A 484 -15.07 -21.61 6.03
CA THR A 484 -14.13 -21.65 4.91
C THR A 484 -14.69 -22.37 3.70
N ASN A 485 -14.30 -22.00 2.48
CA ASN A 485 -14.54 -22.77 1.26
C ASN A 485 -13.37 -23.66 0.85
N LEU A 486 -12.31 -23.74 1.67
CA LEU A 486 -11.18 -24.63 1.44
C LEU A 486 -11.62 -26.11 1.46
N ASP A 487 -10.99 -26.94 0.64
CA ASP A 487 -11.23 -28.39 0.60
C ASP A 487 -10.56 -29.11 1.81
N VAL A 488 -11.17 -28.96 2.98
CA VAL A 488 -10.71 -29.50 4.27
C VAL A 488 -11.42 -30.79 4.64
N SER A 489 -10.72 -31.67 5.36
CA SER A 489 -11.23 -32.93 5.92
C SER A 489 -10.61 -33.20 7.30
N ASP A 490 -11.28 -34.02 8.12
CA ASP A 490 -10.76 -34.50 9.40
C ASP A 490 -10.56 -36.03 9.44
N GLU A 491 -10.69 -36.71 8.31
CA GLU A 491 -10.71 -38.18 8.21
C GLU A 491 -9.35 -38.80 8.55
N VAL A 492 -8.27 -38.29 7.96
CA VAL A 492 -6.90 -38.77 8.20
C VAL A 492 -6.01 -37.69 8.83
N ALA A 493 -4.90 -38.11 9.45
CA ALA A 493 -3.98 -37.19 10.13
C ALA A 493 -3.37 -36.15 9.17
N LEU A 494 -3.15 -36.51 7.90
CA LEU A 494 -2.67 -35.57 6.88
C LEU A 494 -3.69 -34.46 6.60
N ASP A 495 -4.97 -34.80 6.49
CA ASP A 495 -6.05 -33.83 6.27
C ASP A 495 -6.19 -32.90 7.47
N ARG A 496 -6.13 -33.45 8.69
CA ARG A 496 -6.19 -32.64 9.91
C ARG A 496 -5.00 -31.70 10.04
N ARG A 497 -3.79 -32.17 9.71
CA ARG A 497 -2.58 -31.32 9.64
C ARG A 497 -2.76 -30.16 8.67
N TRP A 498 -3.27 -30.48 7.48
CA TRP A 498 -3.49 -29.47 6.45
C TRP A 498 -4.56 -28.47 6.88
N ALA A 499 -5.72 -28.94 7.35
CA ALA A 499 -6.81 -28.08 7.85
C ALA A 499 -6.34 -27.21 9.02
N THR A 500 -5.64 -27.79 10.00
CA THR A 500 -5.05 -27.04 11.12
C THR A 500 -4.16 -25.92 10.60
N LYS A 501 -3.20 -26.24 9.72
CA LYS A 501 -2.30 -25.24 9.14
C LYS A 501 -3.08 -24.14 8.41
N GLN A 502 -4.06 -24.49 7.59
CA GLN A 502 -4.83 -23.49 6.84
C GLN A 502 -5.64 -22.55 7.74
N ILE A 503 -6.16 -23.06 8.86
CA ILE A 503 -6.92 -22.25 9.82
C ILE A 503 -5.99 -21.46 10.75
N GLU A 504 -4.88 -22.03 11.21
CA GLU A 504 -3.90 -21.32 12.06
C GLU A 504 -3.20 -20.17 11.33
N GLU A 505 -3.09 -20.22 10.00
CA GLU A 505 -2.67 -19.07 9.19
C GLU A 505 -3.60 -17.85 9.35
N TYR A 506 -4.82 -18.01 9.87
CA TYR A 506 -5.66 -16.89 10.30
C TYR A 506 -4.98 -16.02 11.37
N ASN A 507 -4.08 -16.58 12.18
CA ASN A 507 -3.36 -15.82 13.21
C ASN A 507 -2.43 -14.75 12.63
N ASP A 508 -2.04 -14.85 11.35
CA ASP A 508 -1.33 -13.78 10.63
C ASP A 508 -2.17 -12.48 10.58
N ARG A 509 -3.51 -12.61 10.61
CA ARG A 509 -4.45 -11.49 10.78
C ARG A 509 -4.33 -10.84 12.15
N GLY A 510 -4.04 -11.59 13.21
CA GLY A 510 -4.00 -11.08 14.60
C GLY A 510 -2.99 -9.95 14.79
N ALA A 511 -1.91 -9.92 14.01
CA ALA A 511 -0.96 -8.81 14.02
C ALA A 511 -1.54 -7.48 13.46
N ILE A 512 -2.71 -7.50 12.81
CA ILE A 512 -3.43 -6.30 12.38
C ILE A 512 -3.88 -5.45 13.58
N GLU A 513 -4.20 -6.04 14.74
CA GLU A 513 -4.60 -5.25 15.91
C GLU A 513 -3.47 -4.32 16.37
N ASN A 514 -2.23 -4.84 16.36
CA ASN A 514 -1.04 -4.04 16.59
C ASN A 514 -0.85 -2.99 15.48
N SER A 515 -1.07 -3.37 14.23
CA SER A 515 -1.00 -2.45 13.08
C SER A 515 -2.01 -1.31 13.19
N TYR A 516 -3.23 -1.54 13.69
CA TYR A 516 -4.20 -0.47 13.91
C TYR A 516 -3.78 0.50 15.01
N SER A 517 -3.17 0.00 16.09
CA SER A 517 -2.56 0.87 17.10
C SER A 517 -1.48 1.75 16.46
N SER A 518 -0.66 1.19 15.57
CA SER A 518 0.33 1.95 14.79
C SER A 518 -0.31 2.93 13.79
N ILE A 519 -1.38 2.58 13.09
CA ILE A 519 -2.11 3.48 12.17
C ILE A 519 -2.69 4.66 12.95
N LYS A 520 -3.30 4.42 14.12
CA LYS A 520 -3.80 5.49 15.00
C LYS A 520 -2.68 6.42 15.45
N GLN A 521 -1.47 5.90 15.67
CA GLN A 521 -0.29 6.71 15.97
C GLN A 521 0.24 7.51 14.77
N CYS A 522 -0.19 7.18 13.56
CA CYS A 522 0.16 7.86 12.31
C CYS A 522 -0.93 8.83 11.83
N ALA A 523 -2.06 8.93 12.52
CA ALA A 523 -3.18 9.80 12.13
C ALA A 523 -3.18 11.07 12.99
N ALA A 524 -3.52 12.21 12.39
CA ALA A 524 -3.66 13.46 13.12
C ALA A 524 -4.80 13.37 14.16
N TRP A 525 -4.57 14.01 15.31
CA TRP A 525 -5.61 14.11 16.34
C TRP A 525 -6.56 15.25 16.01
N THR A 526 -7.87 15.08 16.22
CA THR A 526 -8.86 16.13 15.91
C THR A 526 -10.05 16.13 16.85
N THR A 527 -10.57 17.33 17.13
CA THR A 527 -11.85 17.57 17.80
C THR A 527 -12.96 17.94 16.82
N SER A 528 -12.66 18.03 15.52
CA SER A 528 -13.64 18.39 14.48
C SER A 528 -14.85 17.46 14.54
N LYS A 529 -16.05 18.01 14.34
CA LYS A 529 -17.28 17.21 14.20
C LYS A 529 -17.51 16.75 12.77
N GLU A 530 -16.87 17.40 11.80
CA GLU A 530 -16.98 17.07 10.37
C GLU A 530 -16.37 15.70 10.09
N PHE A 531 -17.13 14.85 9.39
CA PHE A 531 -16.73 13.48 9.11
C PHE A 531 -15.57 13.41 8.12
N GLU A 532 -15.58 14.30 7.14
CA GLU A 532 -14.59 14.47 6.07
C GLU A 532 -13.18 14.65 6.67
N VAL A 533 -13.05 15.50 7.68
CA VAL A 533 -11.80 15.73 8.40
C VAL A 533 -11.30 14.45 9.08
N ARG A 534 -12.20 13.74 9.79
CA ARG A 534 -11.84 12.50 10.51
C ARG A 534 -11.49 11.37 9.55
N TRP A 535 -12.23 11.27 8.46
CA TRP A 535 -12.00 10.31 7.39
C TRP A 535 -10.65 10.55 6.73
N PHE A 536 -10.35 11.80 6.37
CA PHE A 536 -9.07 12.18 5.77
C PHE A 536 -7.89 11.85 6.69
N HIS A 537 -7.92 12.28 7.96
CA HIS A 537 -6.83 12.00 8.91
C HIS A 537 -6.59 10.50 9.10
N PHE A 538 -7.65 9.70 9.18
CA PHE A 538 -7.52 8.24 9.31
C PHE A 538 -6.86 7.62 8.07
N ALA A 539 -7.37 7.92 6.89
CA ALA A 539 -6.88 7.32 5.65
C ALA A 539 -5.49 7.86 5.26
N PHE A 540 -5.17 9.12 5.57
CA PHE A 540 -3.81 9.65 5.47
C PHE A 540 -2.86 8.95 6.45
N GLY A 541 -3.31 8.65 7.67
CA GLY A 541 -2.55 7.84 8.62
C GLY A 541 -2.20 6.44 8.11
N CYS A 542 -3.07 5.81 7.31
CA CYS A 542 -2.74 4.57 6.61
C CYS A 542 -1.59 4.73 5.60
N ILE A 543 -1.51 5.88 4.90
CA ILE A 543 -0.43 6.18 3.96
C ILE A 543 0.90 6.34 4.71
N VAL A 544 0.92 7.11 5.81
CA VAL A 544 2.12 7.29 6.66
C VAL A 544 2.58 5.96 7.24
N TYR A 545 1.64 5.12 7.69
CA TYR A 545 1.92 3.77 8.16
C TYR A 545 2.53 2.88 7.06
N ASN A 546 1.99 2.91 5.84
CA ASN A 546 2.56 2.17 4.70
C ASN A 546 3.95 2.68 4.32
N MET A 547 4.18 3.99 4.35
CA MET A 547 5.51 4.57 4.13
C MET A 547 6.52 4.04 5.14
N TRP A 548 6.13 3.91 6.42
CA TRP A 548 6.99 3.31 7.44
C TRP A 548 7.40 1.87 7.07
N LEU A 549 6.43 1.02 6.72
CA LEU A 549 6.70 -0.36 6.32
C LEU A 549 7.58 -0.41 5.07
N LEU A 550 7.34 0.46 4.11
CA LEU A 550 8.10 0.52 2.87
C LEU A 550 9.54 0.99 3.08
N VAL A 551 9.75 2.01 3.92
CA VAL A 551 11.08 2.44 4.33
C VAL A 551 11.81 1.30 5.04
N ASP A 552 11.16 0.60 5.98
CA ASP A 552 11.78 -0.54 6.66
C ASP A 552 12.20 -1.65 5.70
N PHE A 553 11.30 -2.01 4.79
CA PHE A 553 11.49 -3.07 3.81
C PHE A 553 12.62 -2.73 2.82
N LEU A 554 12.50 -1.62 2.09
CA LEU A 554 13.48 -1.20 1.08
C LEU A 554 14.84 -0.90 1.71
N THR A 555 14.88 -0.40 2.96
CA THR A 555 16.16 -0.19 3.65
C THR A 555 16.85 -1.52 3.94
N GLN A 556 16.12 -2.52 4.45
CA GLN A 556 16.67 -3.86 4.72
C GLN A 556 17.19 -4.52 3.46
N GLU A 557 16.45 -4.35 2.37
CA GLU A 557 16.80 -4.83 1.05
C GLU A 557 18.08 -4.15 0.52
N ARG A 558 18.16 -2.81 0.53
CA ARG A 558 19.36 -2.05 0.10
C ARG A 558 20.64 -2.42 0.85
N ILE A 559 20.53 -2.87 2.11
CA ILE A 559 21.68 -3.27 2.92
C ILE A 559 21.97 -4.79 2.86
N GLY A 560 21.18 -5.55 2.09
CA GLY A 560 21.35 -7.00 1.93
C GLY A 560 21.04 -7.82 3.18
N VAL A 561 20.20 -7.31 4.09
CA VAL A 561 19.83 -7.99 5.35
C VAL A 561 18.32 -8.17 5.42
N ILE A 562 17.79 -8.89 4.44
CA ILE A 562 16.37 -9.24 4.37
C ILE A 562 16.13 -10.40 5.33
N GLU A 563 15.59 -10.12 6.51
CA GLU A 563 15.26 -11.11 7.55
C GLU A 563 13.76 -11.11 7.82
N THR A 564 13.13 -12.28 7.90
CA THR A 564 11.74 -12.42 8.35
C THR A 564 11.68 -12.19 9.87
N ARG A 565 11.00 -11.12 10.34
CA ARG A 565 11.00 -10.68 11.74
C ARG A 565 9.62 -10.22 12.19
N LYS A 566 9.13 -10.73 13.34
CA LYS A 566 7.81 -10.37 13.95
C LYS A 566 7.52 -8.87 14.06
N LYS A 567 8.53 -8.01 14.03
CA LYS A 567 8.41 -6.54 14.07
C LYS A 567 9.38 -5.91 13.07
N PRO A 568 9.00 -4.79 12.43
CA PRO A 568 9.89 -4.00 11.58
C PRO A 568 11.21 -3.63 12.29
N ARG A 569 12.30 -3.53 11.53
CA ARG A 569 13.63 -3.27 12.08
C ARG A 569 13.82 -1.81 12.46
N ILE A 570 13.24 -0.92 11.68
CA ILE A 570 13.01 0.49 11.99
C ILE A 570 11.67 0.53 12.74
N THR A 571 11.70 0.96 14.00
CA THR A 571 10.47 1.14 14.78
C THR A 571 9.66 2.32 14.24
N LEU A 572 8.34 2.31 14.46
CA LEU A 572 7.48 3.41 14.02
C LEU A 572 7.95 4.75 14.56
N SER A 573 8.21 4.85 15.88
CA SER A 573 8.71 6.08 16.49
C SER A 573 10.01 6.57 15.85
N ARG A 574 10.95 5.67 15.50
CA ARG A 574 12.19 6.05 14.81
C ARG A 574 11.93 6.55 13.39
N PHE A 575 10.96 5.97 12.68
CA PHE A 575 10.56 6.46 11.36
C PHE A 575 9.88 7.82 11.44
N LEU A 576 8.97 8.03 12.39
CA LEU A 576 8.30 9.31 12.60
C LEU A 576 9.33 10.42 12.94
N ASP A 577 10.36 10.12 13.74
CA ASP A 577 11.46 11.05 14.01
C ASP A 577 12.27 11.42 12.75
N TRP A 578 12.43 10.49 11.80
CA TRP A 578 13.09 10.77 10.52
C TRP A 578 12.19 11.60 9.62
N LEU A 579 10.91 11.23 9.52
CA LEU A 579 9.93 11.94 8.73
C LEU A 579 9.80 13.40 9.19
N ASP A 580 9.75 13.63 10.50
CA ASP A 580 9.72 14.97 11.12
C ASP A 580 10.89 15.84 10.64
N ARG A 581 12.13 15.32 10.75
CA ARG A 581 13.34 16.05 10.35
C ARG A 581 13.39 16.34 8.87
N GLU A 582 12.94 15.40 8.04
CA GLU A 582 12.92 15.59 6.60
C GLU A 582 11.72 16.45 6.13
N LEU A 583 10.72 16.71 6.98
CA LEU A 583 9.70 17.71 6.66
C LEU A 583 10.23 19.11 6.95
N VAL A 584 11.11 19.26 7.96
CA VAL A 584 11.85 20.51 8.19
C VAL A 584 12.74 20.89 7.00
N THR A 585 13.27 19.93 6.23
CA THR A 585 14.13 20.20 5.06
C THR A 585 13.37 20.60 3.80
N LEU A 586 12.04 20.41 3.77
CA LEU A 586 11.15 20.83 2.68
C LEU A 586 10.60 22.24 2.88
N LEU A 587 10.78 22.81 4.08
CA LEU A 587 10.51 24.20 4.44
C LEU A 587 11.76 25.03 4.19
#